data_AF-A0PZG6-F1
#
_entry.id   AF-A0PZG6-F1
#
_cell.length_a   1.000
_cell.length_b   1.000
_cell.length_c   1.000
_cell.angle_alpha   90.00
_cell.angle_beta   90.00
_cell.angle_gamma   90.00
#
_symmetry.space_group_name_H-M   'P 1'
#
loop_
_entity.id
_entity.type
_entity.pdbx_description
1 polymer ?
#
loop_
_entity_poly.entity_id
_entity_poly.type
_entity_poly.pdbx_seq_one_letter_code
_entity_poly.pdbx_strand_id
1 'polypeptide(L)'
;MGIFKNKLTVTVIVLSVSFLILIGYTVGKEKMSTAGNGMGMVLNSVQGVVYKFNNKVKSNVNFVFHFKDVKEENKRLREENTKLKDKALQYDTLAKENERFKKMVDFKEQKSEYNYIGCDIIGKSGENWLDGFVINRGASDGIKKKMVVVTGDGLVGQVTSVGSNWSIVQSIINENIQVAGMVNSTRENDGVVKGFRDYSNKLLAKLYFLPLDSKVKKGDVILTSGLGPFYPKDIKIGTVIDVEEDKGKLIKNAVIEPSVDFNKLEELFVVVPKDGEATYSGDEK
;
A
#
# COMPACT_ATOMS: atom_id res chain seq x y z
N MET A 1 -17.38 -55.80 -3.51
CA MET A 1 -16.37 -55.04 -2.72
C MET A 1 -16.88 -54.80 -1.29
N GLY A 2 -17.07 -55.86 -0.49
CA GLY A 2 -17.73 -55.76 0.83
C GLY A 2 -17.18 -56.65 1.95
N ILE A 3 -16.19 -57.51 1.67
CA ILE A 3 -15.73 -58.53 2.65
C ILE A 3 -14.76 -57.95 3.70
N PHE A 4 -14.05 -56.85 3.37
CA PHE A 4 -13.02 -56.25 4.24
C PHE A 4 -13.52 -55.12 5.17
N LYS A 5 -14.81 -54.77 5.14
CA LYS A 5 -15.37 -53.73 6.03
C LYS A 5 -15.76 -54.27 7.41
N ASN A 6 -15.98 -55.58 7.53
CA ASN A 6 -16.33 -56.21 8.79
C ASN A 6 -15.06 -56.73 9.48
N LYS A 7 -14.68 -56.10 10.60
CA LYS A 7 -13.53 -56.52 11.42
C LYS A 7 -13.62 -58.00 11.80
N LEU A 8 -14.83 -58.53 12.00
CA LEU A 8 -15.06 -59.92 12.35
C LEU A 8 -14.69 -60.86 11.18
N THR A 9 -15.03 -60.51 9.94
CA THR A 9 -14.71 -61.30 8.76
C THR A 9 -13.20 -61.32 8.49
N VAL A 10 -12.51 -60.21 8.72
CA VAL A 10 -11.04 -60.15 8.60
C VAL A 10 -10.37 -61.01 9.66
N THR A 11 -10.81 -60.94 10.92
CA THR A 11 -10.29 -61.78 12.00
C THR A 11 -10.51 -63.28 11.74
N VAL A 12 -11.70 -63.66 11.24
CA VAL A 12 -12.02 -65.06 10.90
C VAL A 12 -11.13 -65.57 9.75
N ILE A 13 -10.85 -64.75 8.75
CA ILE A 13 -9.95 -65.13 7.65
C ILE A 13 -8.53 -65.30 8.16
N VAL A 14 -8.03 -64.38 8.99
CA VAL A 14 -6.67 -64.47 9.57
C VAL A 14 -6.53 -65.72 10.45
N LEU A 15 -7.53 -66.00 11.30
CA LEU A 15 -7.52 -67.20 12.14
C LEU A 15 -7.56 -68.48 11.29
N SER A 16 -8.42 -68.54 10.27
CA SER A 16 -8.51 -69.69 9.36
C SER A 16 -7.18 -69.96 8.64
N VAL A 17 -6.51 -68.90 8.17
CA VAL A 17 -5.21 -69.01 7.51
C VAL A 17 -4.12 -69.45 8.48
N SER A 18 -4.11 -68.92 9.71
CA SER A 18 -3.16 -69.34 10.75
C SER A 18 -3.34 -70.81 11.17
N PHE A 19 -4.59 -71.29 11.21
CA PHE A 19 -4.91 -72.67 11.55
C PHE A 19 -4.48 -73.64 10.45
N LEU A 20 -4.64 -73.27 9.17
CA LEU A 20 -4.14 -74.05 8.04
C LEU A 20 -2.62 -74.16 8.02
N ILE A 21 -1.91 -73.09 8.42
CA ILE A 21 -0.45 -73.10 8.55
C ILE A 21 -0.02 -74.05 9.69
N LEU A 22 -0.73 -74.03 10.83
CA LEU A 22 -0.47 -74.93 11.95
C LEU A 22 -0.73 -76.40 11.60
N ILE A 23 -1.80 -76.71 10.87
CA ILE A 23 -2.08 -78.07 10.38
C ILE A 23 -0.97 -78.52 9.42
N GLY A 24 -0.55 -77.66 8.48
CA GLY A 24 0.56 -77.96 7.58
C GLY A 24 1.87 -78.23 8.33
N TYR A 25 2.13 -77.49 9.41
CA TYR A 25 3.32 -77.68 10.25
C TYR A 25 3.26 -78.95 11.10
N THR A 26 2.06 -79.30 11.58
CA THR A 26 1.84 -80.48 12.43
C THR A 26 1.90 -81.78 11.61
N VAL A 27 1.33 -81.76 10.40
CA VAL A 27 1.39 -82.89 9.45
C VAL A 27 2.82 -83.08 8.91
N GLY A 28 3.64 -82.03 8.85
CA GLY A 28 5.04 -82.12 8.42
C GLY A 28 6.00 -82.77 9.44
N LYS A 29 5.57 -83.08 10.66
CA LYS A 29 6.45 -83.61 11.72
C LYS A 29 6.36 -85.12 11.94
N GLU A 30 5.44 -85.82 11.28
CA GLU A 30 5.37 -87.28 11.30
C GLU A 30 5.26 -87.84 9.87
N LYS A 31 6.24 -88.69 9.49
CA LYS A 31 6.40 -89.42 8.21
C LYS A 31 7.27 -88.73 7.14
N MET A 32 8.57 -88.79 7.37
CA MET A 32 9.52 -89.17 6.31
C MET A 32 9.34 -90.67 6.02
N SER A 33 9.39 -91.06 4.74
CA SER A 33 9.28 -92.44 4.19
C SER A 33 7.94 -92.80 3.54
N THR A 34 7.69 -92.25 2.34
CA THR A 34 7.35 -92.97 1.09
C THR A 34 6.94 -91.91 0.06
N ALA A 35 7.78 -91.71 -0.94
CA ALA A 35 7.50 -90.81 -2.05
C ALA A 35 6.48 -91.47 -3.01
N GLY A 36 5.34 -90.80 -3.21
CA GLY A 36 4.40 -91.03 -4.31
C GLY A 36 4.12 -89.71 -5.01
N ASN A 37 4.30 -89.66 -6.33
CA ASN A 37 4.40 -88.49 -7.20
C ASN A 37 3.14 -87.57 -7.25
N GLY A 38 2.81 -86.88 -6.17
CA GLY A 38 1.66 -85.94 -6.14
C GLY A 38 1.82 -84.71 -5.23
N MET A 39 2.97 -84.53 -4.60
CA MET A 39 3.17 -83.50 -3.55
C MET A 39 4.32 -82.52 -3.86
N GLY A 40 4.66 -82.36 -5.15
CA GLY A 40 5.71 -81.44 -5.61
C GLY A 40 5.21 -80.09 -6.18
N MET A 41 3.91 -79.93 -6.44
CA MET A 41 3.38 -78.74 -7.15
C MET A 41 2.83 -77.62 -6.25
N VAL A 42 2.49 -77.91 -4.99
CA VAL A 42 1.81 -76.91 -4.13
C VAL A 42 2.81 -75.99 -3.41
N LEU A 43 4.00 -76.50 -3.08
CA LEU A 43 4.98 -75.75 -2.27
C LEU A 43 5.84 -74.77 -3.08
N ASN A 44 6.01 -74.97 -4.39
CA ASN A 44 6.78 -74.04 -5.24
C ASN A 44 5.96 -72.82 -5.71
N SER A 45 4.63 -72.97 -5.74
CA SER A 45 3.69 -71.92 -6.19
C SER A 45 3.51 -70.80 -5.15
N VAL A 46 3.76 -71.09 -3.86
CA VAL A 46 3.63 -70.10 -2.77
C VAL A 46 4.90 -69.24 -2.65
N GLN A 47 6.09 -69.79 -2.97
CA GLN A 47 7.33 -69.03 -2.98
C GLN A 47 7.31 -67.88 -4.00
N GLY A 48 6.72 -68.10 -5.19
CA GLY A 48 6.56 -67.05 -6.19
C GLY A 48 5.53 -65.96 -5.83
N VAL A 49 4.48 -66.31 -5.08
CA VAL A 49 3.41 -65.38 -4.67
C VAL A 49 3.88 -64.49 -3.53
N VAL A 50 4.58 -65.03 -2.53
CA VAL A 50 5.12 -64.26 -1.39
C VAL A 50 6.25 -63.31 -1.85
N TYR A 51 7.11 -63.76 -2.77
CA TYR A 51 8.19 -62.90 -3.31
C TYR A 51 7.66 -61.78 -4.23
N LYS A 52 6.58 -62.04 -4.98
CA LYS A 52 5.90 -61.01 -5.80
C LYS A 52 5.03 -60.05 -4.97
N PHE A 53 4.61 -60.42 -3.77
CA PHE A 53 3.85 -59.53 -2.87
C PHE A 53 4.76 -58.55 -2.10
N ASN A 54 6.01 -58.92 -1.83
CA ASN A 54 6.95 -58.09 -1.07
C ASN A 54 7.35 -56.78 -1.82
N ASN A 55 7.46 -56.83 -3.15
CA ASN A 55 7.80 -55.64 -3.96
C ASN A 55 6.60 -54.71 -4.25
N LYS A 56 5.35 -55.22 -4.25
CA LYS A 56 4.16 -54.39 -4.45
C LYS A 56 3.66 -53.71 -3.17
N VAL A 57 3.88 -54.30 -1.99
CA VAL A 57 3.49 -53.66 -0.72
C VAL A 57 4.50 -52.57 -0.33
N LYS A 58 5.81 -52.80 -0.48
CA LYS A 58 6.84 -51.76 -0.24
C LYS A 58 6.66 -50.52 -1.13
N SER A 59 6.20 -50.68 -2.37
CA SER A 59 5.97 -49.56 -3.30
C SER A 59 4.77 -48.68 -2.92
N ASN A 60 3.74 -49.22 -2.26
CA ASN A 60 2.54 -48.45 -1.87
C ASN A 60 2.71 -47.72 -0.53
N VAL A 61 3.51 -48.28 0.38
CA VAL A 61 3.77 -47.67 1.69
C VAL A 61 4.65 -46.42 1.52
N ASN A 62 5.65 -46.47 0.64
CA ASN A 62 6.46 -45.28 0.30
C ASN A 62 5.61 -44.14 -0.29
N PHE A 63 4.61 -44.42 -1.12
CA PHE A 63 3.75 -43.38 -1.70
C PHE A 63 2.91 -42.62 -0.66
N VAL A 64 2.40 -43.32 0.36
CA VAL A 64 1.62 -42.69 1.45
C VAL A 64 2.50 -41.83 2.34
N PHE A 65 3.74 -42.27 2.63
CA PHE A 65 4.70 -41.46 3.38
C PHE A 65 5.15 -40.22 2.59
N HIS A 66 5.51 -40.36 1.31
CA HIS A 66 5.89 -39.23 0.45
C HIS A 66 4.74 -38.24 0.24
N PHE A 67 3.47 -38.69 0.23
CA PHE A 67 2.33 -37.79 0.11
C PHE A 67 2.15 -36.91 1.36
N LYS A 68 2.44 -37.43 2.57
CA LYS A 68 2.46 -36.62 3.79
C LYS A 68 3.60 -35.62 3.75
N ASP A 69 4.80 -36.04 3.37
CA ASP A 69 5.97 -35.16 3.28
C ASP A 69 5.75 -34.04 2.26
N VAL A 70 5.22 -34.35 1.06
CA VAL A 70 4.87 -33.36 0.04
C VAL A 70 3.76 -32.42 0.51
N LYS A 71 2.78 -32.91 1.28
CA LYS A 71 1.71 -32.07 1.83
C LYS A 71 2.22 -31.14 2.93
N GLU A 72 3.08 -31.63 3.81
CA GLU A 72 3.75 -30.83 4.85
C GLU A 72 4.68 -29.80 4.22
N GLU A 73 5.45 -30.18 3.19
CA GLU A 73 6.30 -29.29 2.42
C GLU A 73 5.47 -28.22 1.70
N ASN A 74 4.37 -28.59 1.05
CA ASN A 74 3.49 -27.63 0.41
C ASN A 74 2.87 -26.66 1.43
N LYS A 75 2.51 -27.15 2.62
CA LYS A 75 2.02 -26.31 3.72
C LYS A 75 3.11 -25.33 4.19
N ARG A 76 4.33 -25.82 4.42
CA ARG A 76 5.49 -25.00 4.80
C ARG A 76 5.81 -23.94 3.76
N LEU A 77 5.87 -24.32 2.48
CA LEU A 77 6.11 -23.41 1.37
C LEU A 77 4.99 -22.36 1.24
N ARG A 78 3.72 -22.74 1.48
CA ARG A 78 2.62 -21.77 1.53
C ARG A 78 2.76 -20.78 2.69
N GLU A 79 3.09 -21.25 3.88
CA GLU A 79 3.32 -20.39 5.05
C GLU A 79 4.51 -19.45 4.83
N GLU A 80 5.59 -19.95 4.24
CA GLU A 80 6.76 -19.14 3.88
C GLU A 80 6.41 -18.13 2.79
N ASN A 81 5.66 -18.52 1.76
CA ASN A 81 5.20 -17.62 0.71
C ASN A 81 4.32 -16.49 1.28
N THR A 82 3.41 -16.80 2.21
CA THR A 82 2.62 -15.79 2.92
C THR A 82 3.53 -14.84 3.71
N LYS A 83 4.48 -15.37 4.50
CA LYS A 83 5.44 -14.54 5.24
C LYS A 83 6.29 -13.65 4.33
N LEU A 84 6.73 -14.17 3.18
CA LEU A 84 7.52 -13.42 2.20
C LEU A 84 6.68 -12.32 1.55
N LYS A 85 5.41 -12.58 1.24
CA LYS A 85 4.47 -11.56 0.76
C LYS A 85 4.24 -10.45 1.78
N ASP A 86 4.02 -10.81 3.03
CA ASP A 86 3.84 -9.82 4.11
C ASP A 86 5.09 -8.95 4.28
N LYS A 87 6.28 -9.55 4.26
CA LYS A 87 7.54 -8.81 4.28
C LYS A 87 7.69 -7.91 3.06
N ALA A 88 7.38 -8.39 1.87
CA ALA A 88 7.47 -7.59 0.65
C ALA A 88 6.55 -6.35 0.70
N LEU A 89 5.34 -6.51 1.24
CA LEU A 89 4.42 -5.38 1.48
C LEU A 89 5.01 -4.39 2.50
N GLN A 90 5.57 -4.86 3.61
CA GLN A 90 6.23 -3.99 4.60
C GLN A 90 7.41 -3.22 4.00
N TYR A 91 8.25 -3.89 3.21
CA TYR A 91 9.37 -3.25 2.52
C TYR A 91 8.91 -2.18 1.53
N ASP A 92 7.84 -2.43 0.76
CA ASP A 92 7.27 -1.45 -0.17
C ASP A 92 6.73 -0.22 0.57
N THR A 93 6.04 -0.41 1.70
CA THR A 93 5.57 0.69 2.56
C THR A 93 6.73 1.52 3.09
N LEU A 94 7.74 0.88 3.70
CA LEU A 94 8.91 1.57 4.23
C LEU A 94 9.71 2.31 3.16
N ALA A 95 9.81 1.74 1.95
CA ALA A 95 10.48 2.39 0.83
C ALA A 95 9.76 3.69 0.42
N LYS A 96 8.42 3.67 0.37
CA LYS A 96 7.59 4.85 0.04
C LYS A 96 7.67 5.92 1.13
N GLU A 97 7.57 5.53 2.40
CA GLU A 97 7.76 6.44 3.55
C GLU A 97 9.11 7.14 3.49
N ASN A 98 10.19 6.37 3.26
CA ASN A 98 11.54 6.92 3.17
C ASN A 98 11.69 7.90 1.98
N GLU A 99 11.07 7.62 0.83
CA GLU A 99 11.06 8.55 -0.29
C GLU A 99 10.36 9.87 0.06
N ARG A 100 9.19 9.80 0.73
CA ARG A 100 8.46 10.99 1.18
C ARG A 100 9.25 11.80 2.18
N PHE A 101 9.83 11.16 3.20
CA PHE A 101 10.66 11.84 4.19
C PHE A 101 11.90 12.48 3.55
N LYS A 102 12.52 11.82 2.57
CA LYS A 102 13.64 12.40 1.84
C LYS A 102 13.23 13.70 1.14
N LYS A 103 12.12 13.71 0.41
CA LYS A 103 11.60 14.93 -0.24
C LYS A 103 11.30 16.05 0.76
N MET A 104 10.77 15.70 1.94
CA MET A 104 10.51 16.65 3.02
C MET A 104 11.81 17.28 3.56
N VAL A 105 12.85 16.47 3.78
CA VAL A 105 14.16 16.96 4.20
C VAL A 105 14.78 17.87 3.12
N ASP A 106 14.78 17.42 1.86
CA ASP A 106 15.30 18.19 0.73
C ASP A 106 14.59 19.55 0.60
N PHE A 107 13.27 19.60 0.77
CA PHE A 107 12.50 20.84 0.77
C PHE A 107 12.93 21.79 1.91
N LYS A 108 13.04 21.25 3.13
CA LYS A 108 13.46 22.02 4.30
C LYS A 108 14.86 22.60 4.14
N GLU A 109 15.79 21.84 3.54
CA GLU A 109 17.15 22.30 3.27
C GLU A 109 17.19 23.40 2.20
N GLN A 110 16.43 23.24 1.11
CA GLN A 110 16.32 24.24 0.04
C GLN A 110 15.71 25.56 0.52
N LYS A 111 14.91 25.53 1.59
CA LYS A 111 14.18 26.67 2.15
C LYS A 111 14.57 26.93 3.61
N SER A 112 15.87 26.88 3.87
CA SER A 112 16.45 27.05 5.21
C SER A 112 16.17 28.40 5.89
N GLU A 113 15.60 29.38 5.19
CA GLU A 113 15.15 30.66 5.74
C GLU A 113 13.86 30.55 6.59
N TYR A 114 13.18 29.39 6.57
CA TYR A 114 12.01 29.10 7.40
C TYR A 114 12.30 28.00 8.43
N ASN A 115 11.50 28.00 9.48
CA ASN A 115 11.35 26.88 10.39
C ASN A 115 10.14 26.02 9.96
N TYR A 116 10.13 24.76 10.38
CA TYR A 116 9.10 23.81 9.97
C TYR A 116 8.62 22.98 11.14
N ILE A 117 7.31 22.83 11.26
CA ILE A 117 6.68 21.93 12.23
C ILE A 117 6.10 20.76 11.47
N GLY A 118 6.62 19.56 11.72
CA GLY A 118 6.08 18.31 11.20
C GLY A 118 4.75 17.97 11.84
N CYS A 119 3.76 17.65 11.02
CA CYS A 119 2.44 17.24 11.46
C CYS A 119 1.87 16.11 10.60
N ASP A 120 1.01 15.33 11.23
CA ASP A 120 0.30 14.21 10.62
C ASP A 120 -1.17 14.58 10.44
N ILE A 121 -1.77 14.09 9.36
CA ILE A 121 -3.21 14.20 9.13
C ILE A 121 -3.94 13.19 10.01
N ILE A 122 -4.82 13.66 10.88
CA ILE A 122 -5.61 12.84 11.81
C ILE A 122 -7.09 12.78 11.45
N GLY A 123 -7.52 13.55 10.46
CA GLY A 123 -8.90 13.56 10.03
C GLY A 123 -9.16 14.44 8.82
N LYS A 124 -10.38 14.34 8.31
CA LYS A 124 -10.90 15.23 7.26
C LYS A 124 -11.77 16.30 7.91
N SER A 125 -11.73 17.50 7.36
CA SER A 125 -12.70 18.54 7.69
C SER A 125 -13.67 18.67 6.50
N GLY A 126 -14.95 18.36 6.72
CA GLY A 126 -15.97 18.34 5.66
C GLY A 126 -16.24 16.97 5.03
N GLU A 127 -17.16 16.92 4.06
CA GLU A 127 -17.57 15.68 3.38
C GLU A 127 -16.49 15.14 2.44
N ASN A 128 -15.58 16.00 1.96
CA ASN A 128 -14.49 15.62 1.08
C ASN A 128 -13.15 16.19 1.59
N TRP A 129 -12.03 15.60 1.17
CA TRP A 129 -10.65 16.11 1.41
C TRP A 129 -10.39 17.56 0.90
N LEU A 130 -11.42 18.20 0.34
CA LEU A 130 -11.38 19.43 -0.45
C LEU A 130 -11.64 20.66 0.40
N ASP A 131 -12.35 20.47 1.51
CA ASP A 131 -12.67 21.56 2.43
C ASP A 131 -11.57 21.73 3.48
N GLY A 132 -10.88 20.63 3.84
CA GLY A 132 -9.64 20.69 4.60
C GLY A 132 -9.26 19.39 5.29
N PHE A 133 -8.15 19.47 6.02
CA PHE A 133 -7.54 18.39 6.79
C PHE A 133 -7.43 18.82 8.24
N VAL A 134 -7.60 17.88 9.16
CA VAL A 134 -7.27 18.10 10.57
C VAL A 134 -5.88 17.55 10.82
N ILE A 135 -4.98 18.39 11.35
CA ILE A 135 -3.61 18.01 11.69
C ILE A 135 -3.43 17.88 13.20
N ASN A 136 -2.51 17.02 13.64
CA ASN A 136 -2.20 16.74 15.06
C ASN A 136 -1.29 17.79 15.73
N ARG A 137 -1.33 19.04 15.26
CA ARG A 137 -0.59 20.17 15.84
C ARG A 137 -1.49 21.37 16.00
N GLY A 138 -1.37 22.08 17.11
CA GLY A 138 -2.23 23.20 17.48
C GLY A 138 -1.46 24.38 18.06
N ALA A 139 -2.17 25.23 18.79
CA ALA A 139 -1.60 26.41 19.43
C ALA A 139 -0.44 26.05 20.39
N SER A 140 -0.51 24.90 21.07
CA SER A 140 0.56 24.42 21.96
C SER A 140 1.88 24.13 21.24
N ASP A 141 1.81 23.85 19.93
CA ASP A 141 2.98 23.60 19.08
C ASP A 141 3.44 24.89 18.35
N GLY A 142 2.80 26.03 18.63
CA GLY A 142 3.09 27.32 17.99
C GLY A 142 2.36 27.54 16.67
N ILE A 143 1.39 26.68 16.30
CA ILE A 143 0.58 26.87 15.09
C ILE A 143 -0.33 28.08 15.26
N LYS A 144 -0.40 28.92 14.22
CA LYS A 144 -1.29 30.09 14.14
C LYS A 144 -2.16 30.02 12.89
N LYS A 145 -3.31 30.69 12.94
CA LYS A 145 -4.12 30.93 11.74
C LYS A 145 -3.26 31.57 10.66
N LYS A 146 -3.60 31.30 9.40
CA LYS A 146 -2.92 31.78 8.19
C LYS A 146 -1.51 31.22 7.94
N MET A 147 -0.94 30.41 8.84
CA MET A 147 0.30 29.68 8.55
C MET A 147 0.13 28.75 7.33
N VAL A 148 1.19 28.64 6.54
CA VAL A 148 1.18 27.90 5.27
C VAL A 148 1.59 26.46 5.50
N VAL A 149 0.94 25.56 4.76
CA VAL A 149 1.15 24.13 4.87
C VAL A 149 1.65 23.59 3.53
N VAL A 150 2.71 22.79 3.59
CA VAL A 150 3.44 22.26 2.43
C VAL A 150 3.76 20.79 2.63
N THR A 151 4.12 20.14 1.53
CA THR A 151 4.77 18.83 1.50
C THR A 151 6.03 18.92 0.63
N GLY A 152 6.82 17.85 0.54
CA GLY A 152 8.01 17.80 -0.32
C GLY A 152 7.70 18.00 -1.81
N ASP A 153 6.46 17.71 -2.24
CA ASP A 153 6.04 17.89 -3.63
C ASP A 153 5.49 19.30 -3.95
N GLY A 154 5.07 20.08 -2.95
CA GLY A 154 4.53 21.43 -3.18
C GLY A 154 3.59 21.98 -2.09
N LEU A 155 2.87 23.04 -2.46
CA LEU A 155 1.92 23.77 -1.62
C LEU A 155 0.65 22.96 -1.39
N VAL A 156 0.25 22.83 -0.12
CA VAL A 156 -0.95 22.09 0.28
C VAL A 156 -2.09 23.05 0.60
N GLY A 157 -1.83 24.05 1.44
CA GLY A 157 -2.91 24.88 1.95
C GLY A 157 -2.50 25.88 3.00
N GLN A 158 -3.50 26.33 3.76
CA GLN A 158 -3.35 27.32 4.81
C GLN A 158 -4.17 26.92 6.05
N VAL A 159 -3.62 27.17 7.23
CA VAL A 159 -4.32 26.97 8.50
C VAL A 159 -5.45 27.98 8.65
N THR A 160 -6.68 27.51 8.84
CA THR A 160 -7.87 28.36 8.98
C THR A 160 -8.47 28.34 10.39
N SER A 161 -8.27 27.24 11.13
CA SER A 161 -8.68 27.11 12.53
C SER A 161 -7.60 26.44 13.35
N VAL A 162 -7.47 26.84 14.61
CA VAL A 162 -6.45 26.34 15.54
C VAL A 162 -7.13 26.05 16.87
N GLY A 163 -7.09 24.79 17.29
CA GLY A 163 -7.35 24.36 18.66
C GLY A 163 -6.04 24.19 19.45
N SER A 164 -6.13 23.70 20.69
CA SER A 164 -4.95 23.55 21.55
C SER A 164 -3.92 22.57 20.98
N ASN A 165 -4.37 21.41 20.48
CA ASN A 165 -3.54 20.30 20.00
C ASN A 165 -3.93 19.83 18.59
N TRP A 166 -4.75 20.60 17.88
CA TRP A 166 -5.17 20.31 16.52
C TRP A 166 -5.35 21.61 15.73
N SER A 167 -5.30 21.53 14.41
CA SER A 167 -5.62 22.65 13.53
C SER A 167 -6.35 22.15 12.28
N ILE A 168 -7.17 23.01 11.67
CA ILE A 168 -7.76 22.76 10.35
C ILE A 168 -6.93 23.49 9.30
N VAL A 169 -6.53 22.74 8.27
CA VAL A 169 -5.82 23.22 7.08
C VAL A 169 -6.78 23.18 5.91
N GLN A 170 -7.08 24.32 5.32
CA GLN A 170 -7.88 24.37 4.09
C GLN A 170 -6.96 24.30 2.86
N SER A 171 -7.34 23.47 1.90
CA SER A 171 -6.54 23.21 0.69
C SER A 171 -6.51 24.39 -0.27
N ILE A 172 -5.43 24.53 -1.05
CA ILE A 172 -5.34 25.47 -2.17
C ILE A 172 -6.32 25.20 -3.31
N ILE A 173 -6.92 24.00 -3.37
CA ILE A 173 -8.00 23.69 -4.33
C ILE A 173 -9.39 24.12 -3.83
N ASN A 174 -9.45 24.75 -2.65
CA ASN A 174 -10.65 25.41 -2.16
C ASN A 174 -10.75 26.82 -2.76
N GLU A 175 -11.95 27.22 -3.20
CA GLU A 175 -12.20 28.53 -3.82
C GLU A 175 -12.02 29.72 -2.86
N ASN A 176 -12.12 29.48 -1.55
CA ASN A 176 -11.94 30.50 -0.52
C ASN A 176 -10.46 30.77 -0.20
N ILE A 177 -9.56 29.89 -0.64
CA ILE A 177 -8.12 30.08 -0.48
C ILE A 177 -7.56 30.81 -1.68
N GLN A 178 -6.82 31.89 -1.39
CA GLN A 178 -6.18 32.74 -2.38
C GLN A 178 -4.69 32.74 -2.14
N VAL A 179 -3.94 32.46 -3.20
CA VAL A 179 -2.48 32.43 -3.18
C VAL A 179 -1.97 33.34 -4.28
N ALA A 180 -1.08 34.27 -3.96
CA ALA A 180 -0.42 35.05 -5.00
C ALA A 180 0.51 34.12 -5.82
N GLY A 181 0.23 33.99 -7.11
CA GLY A 181 0.86 33.02 -8.00
C GLY A 181 1.83 33.68 -8.96
N MET A 182 2.82 32.92 -9.38
CA MET A 182 3.83 33.37 -10.33
C MET A 182 4.13 32.29 -11.37
N VAL A 183 4.19 32.69 -12.63
CA VAL A 183 4.61 31.84 -13.73
C VAL A 183 6.13 31.70 -13.69
N ASN A 184 6.65 30.48 -13.53
CA ASN A 184 8.09 30.27 -13.31
C ASN A 184 8.95 30.71 -14.52
N SER A 185 8.48 30.45 -15.74
CA SER A 185 9.23 30.69 -16.98
C SER A 185 9.37 32.17 -17.33
N THR A 186 8.34 32.98 -17.04
CA THR A 186 8.27 34.41 -17.38
C THR A 186 8.46 35.33 -16.18
N ARG A 187 8.33 34.78 -14.96
CA ARG A 187 8.33 35.50 -13.67
C ARG A 187 7.18 36.49 -13.49
N GLU A 188 6.15 36.42 -14.33
CA GLU A 188 4.89 37.16 -14.16
C GLU A 188 4.23 36.75 -12.83
N ASN A 189 3.93 37.71 -11.97
CA ASN A 189 3.54 37.47 -10.57
C ASN A 189 2.25 38.20 -10.14
N ASP A 190 1.50 38.77 -11.08
CA ASP A 190 0.28 39.53 -10.83
C ASP A 190 -0.96 38.65 -10.58
N GLY A 191 -0.85 37.35 -10.84
CA GLY A 191 -1.99 36.46 -10.81
C GLY A 191 -2.34 35.94 -9.41
N VAL A 192 -3.61 35.57 -9.25
CA VAL A 192 -4.12 34.95 -8.01
C VAL A 192 -4.57 33.52 -8.29
N VAL A 193 -4.02 32.56 -7.57
CA VAL A 193 -4.43 31.15 -7.62
C VAL A 193 -5.59 30.92 -6.67
N LYS A 194 -6.64 30.26 -7.17
CA LYS A 194 -7.77 29.74 -6.38
C LYS A 194 -8.11 28.32 -6.80
N GLY A 195 -8.84 27.62 -5.94
CA GLY A 195 -9.50 26.38 -6.31
C GLY A 195 -10.42 26.52 -7.52
N PHE A 196 -10.40 25.52 -8.40
CA PHE A 196 -11.21 25.48 -9.61
C PHE A 196 -11.73 24.06 -9.84
N ARG A 197 -12.96 23.95 -10.34
CA ARG A 197 -13.55 22.68 -10.79
C ARG A 197 -13.81 22.76 -12.27
N ASP A 198 -13.33 21.77 -13.01
CA ASP A 198 -13.69 21.65 -14.42
C ASP A 198 -15.11 21.11 -14.60
N TYR A 199 -15.56 21.01 -15.85
CA TYR A 199 -16.88 20.46 -16.21
C TYR A 199 -17.08 19.00 -15.80
N SER A 200 -16.00 18.25 -15.58
CA SER A 200 -16.02 16.86 -15.10
C SER A 200 -15.97 16.77 -13.57
N ASN A 201 -16.08 17.91 -12.88
CA ASN A 201 -15.92 18.04 -11.43
C ASN A 201 -14.54 17.60 -10.92
N LYS A 202 -13.51 17.58 -11.79
CA LYS A 202 -12.11 17.37 -11.39
C LYS A 202 -11.64 18.61 -10.65
N LEU A 203 -10.95 18.37 -9.55
CA LEU A 203 -10.39 19.41 -8.71
C LEU A 203 -9.05 19.84 -9.22
N LEU A 204 -8.95 21.14 -9.45
CA LEU A 204 -7.81 21.80 -10.04
C LEU A 204 -7.58 23.11 -9.29
N ALA A 205 -6.57 23.84 -9.71
CA ALA A 205 -6.42 25.23 -9.37
C ALA A 205 -6.51 26.07 -10.66
N LYS A 206 -6.76 27.37 -10.54
CA LYS A 206 -6.71 28.30 -11.66
C LYS A 206 -5.99 29.56 -11.22
N LEU A 207 -5.03 30.01 -12.04
CA LEU A 207 -4.36 31.30 -11.90
C LEU A 207 -5.17 32.32 -12.69
N TYR A 208 -5.72 33.29 -11.98
CA TYR A 208 -6.58 34.33 -12.51
C TYR A 208 -5.82 35.64 -12.73
N PHE A 209 -6.38 36.47 -13.61
CA PHE A 209 -6.02 37.89 -13.78
C PHE A 209 -4.64 38.14 -14.38
N LEU A 210 -4.16 37.26 -15.26
CA LEU A 210 -2.97 37.55 -16.03
C LEU A 210 -3.29 38.59 -17.13
N PRO A 211 -2.37 39.50 -17.46
CA PRO A 211 -2.52 40.40 -18.61
C PRO A 211 -2.74 39.63 -19.92
N LEU A 212 -3.46 40.22 -20.88
CA LEU A 212 -3.73 39.57 -22.18
C LEU A 212 -2.43 39.27 -22.97
N ASP A 213 -1.40 40.10 -22.81
CA ASP A 213 -0.07 39.92 -23.43
C ASP A 213 0.83 38.93 -22.66
N SER A 214 0.33 38.35 -21.55
CA SER A 214 1.01 37.30 -20.79
C SER A 214 1.47 36.17 -21.71
N LYS A 215 2.70 35.70 -21.46
CA LYS A 215 3.32 34.61 -22.22
C LYS A 215 3.13 33.24 -21.57
N VAL A 216 2.24 33.14 -20.58
CA VAL A 216 1.84 31.87 -19.98
C VAL A 216 1.39 30.88 -21.06
N LYS A 217 1.84 29.64 -20.92
CA LYS A 217 1.50 28.54 -21.83
C LYS A 217 1.34 27.23 -21.09
N LYS A 218 0.66 26.29 -21.74
CA LYS A 218 0.58 24.90 -21.27
C LYS A 218 1.97 24.33 -21.01
N GLY A 219 2.13 23.66 -19.88
CA GLY A 219 3.39 23.10 -19.39
C GLY A 219 4.20 24.04 -18.49
N ASP A 220 3.83 25.31 -18.37
CA ASP A 220 4.49 26.21 -17.41
C ASP A 220 4.24 25.76 -15.97
N VAL A 221 5.26 25.92 -15.12
CA VAL A 221 5.15 25.66 -13.69
C VAL A 221 4.69 26.94 -12.99
N ILE A 222 3.73 26.80 -12.08
CA ILE A 222 3.25 27.88 -11.24
C ILE A 222 3.80 27.72 -9.83
N LEU A 223 4.33 28.81 -9.29
CA LEU A 223 4.91 28.91 -7.96
C LEU A 223 4.16 29.96 -7.13
N THR A 224 4.32 29.94 -5.81
CA THR A 224 3.97 31.10 -4.96
C THR A 224 4.88 32.28 -5.30
N SER A 225 4.29 33.47 -5.47
CA SER A 225 5.04 34.68 -5.83
C SER A 225 5.82 35.30 -4.67
N GLY A 226 5.46 34.96 -3.43
CA GLY A 226 5.95 35.64 -2.23
C GLY A 226 5.33 37.01 -1.99
N LEU A 227 4.34 37.42 -2.80
CA LEU A 227 3.58 38.65 -2.55
C LEU A 227 2.55 38.40 -1.44
N GLY A 228 2.51 39.34 -0.50
CA GLY A 228 1.68 39.25 0.70
C GLY A 228 2.41 38.61 1.89
N PRO A 229 1.79 38.64 3.09
CA PRO A 229 2.49 38.33 4.34
C PRO A 229 2.59 36.83 4.67
N PHE A 230 1.87 35.97 3.95
CA PHE A 230 1.64 34.59 4.41
C PHE A 230 2.43 33.53 3.66
N TYR A 231 2.53 33.64 2.33
CA TYR A 231 3.12 32.59 1.49
C TYR A 231 4.60 32.86 1.21
N PRO A 232 5.49 31.93 1.60
CA PRO A 232 6.87 31.96 1.15
C PRO A 232 6.96 31.99 -0.37
N LYS A 233 8.03 32.57 -0.91
CA LYS A 233 8.28 32.62 -2.34
C LYS A 233 8.82 31.28 -2.88
N ASP A 234 8.47 30.98 -4.14
CA ASP A 234 8.97 29.86 -4.92
C ASP A 234 8.58 28.47 -4.35
N ILE A 235 7.39 28.33 -3.77
CA ILE A 235 6.78 27.01 -3.46
C ILE A 235 5.98 26.56 -4.68
N LYS A 236 6.20 25.32 -5.14
CA LYS A 236 5.48 24.77 -6.28
C LYS A 236 3.99 24.62 -5.99
N ILE A 237 3.16 25.14 -6.88
CA ILE A 237 1.71 24.98 -6.85
C ILE A 237 1.32 23.84 -7.79
N GLY A 238 1.76 23.91 -9.06
CA GLY A 238 1.37 22.93 -10.07
C GLY A 238 1.86 23.29 -11.47
N THR A 239 1.27 22.64 -12.47
CA THR A 239 1.60 22.84 -13.89
C THR A 239 0.38 23.28 -14.67
N VAL A 240 0.54 24.24 -15.58
CA VAL A 240 -0.52 24.73 -16.46
C VAL A 240 -0.91 23.62 -17.44
N ILE A 241 -2.20 23.25 -17.45
CA ILE A 241 -2.76 22.26 -18.38
C ILE A 241 -3.57 22.89 -19.50
N ASP A 242 -4.07 24.11 -19.29
CA ASP A 242 -4.83 24.88 -20.27
C ASP A 242 -4.73 26.39 -20.00
N VAL A 243 -4.94 27.22 -21.04
CA VAL A 243 -4.94 28.68 -20.95
C VAL A 243 -6.20 29.22 -21.61
N GLU A 244 -6.99 29.95 -20.82
CA GLU A 244 -8.26 30.56 -21.22
C GLU A 244 -8.06 32.06 -21.44
N GLU A 245 -8.46 32.58 -22.60
CA GLU A 245 -8.45 34.02 -22.88
C GLU A 245 -9.85 34.61 -22.74
N ASP A 246 -9.99 35.67 -21.94
CA ASP A 246 -11.18 36.53 -21.92
C ASP A 246 -10.84 37.85 -22.62
N LYS A 247 -11.06 37.90 -23.94
CA LYS A 247 -10.81 39.09 -24.76
C LYS A 247 -11.70 40.28 -24.39
N GLY A 248 -12.86 40.04 -23.77
CA GLY A 248 -13.74 41.12 -23.31
C GLY A 248 -13.19 41.82 -22.08
N LYS A 249 -12.50 41.08 -21.20
CA LYS A 249 -11.88 41.61 -19.98
C LYS A 249 -10.38 41.91 -20.12
N LEU A 250 -9.79 41.65 -21.29
CA LEU A 250 -8.35 41.80 -21.55
C LEU A 250 -7.47 41.03 -20.55
N ILE A 251 -7.92 39.82 -20.16
CA ILE A 251 -7.19 38.95 -19.24
C ILE A 251 -7.02 37.54 -19.80
N LYS A 252 -6.00 36.85 -19.28
CA LYS A 252 -5.80 35.41 -19.41
C LYS A 252 -5.96 34.74 -18.04
N ASN A 253 -6.46 33.51 -18.05
CA ASN A 253 -6.45 32.62 -16.90
C ASN A 253 -5.75 31.32 -17.30
N ALA A 254 -5.05 30.69 -16.36
CA ALA A 254 -4.37 29.42 -16.60
C ALA A 254 -4.94 28.35 -15.67
N VAL A 255 -5.45 27.26 -16.24
CA VAL A 255 -5.89 26.08 -15.49
C VAL A 255 -4.67 25.29 -15.07
N ILE A 256 -4.58 24.95 -13.79
CA ILE A 256 -3.42 24.32 -13.16
C ILE A 256 -3.81 22.95 -12.63
N GLU A 257 -3.02 21.94 -12.98
CA GLU A 257 -3.00 20.67 -12.26
C GLU A 257 -2.06 20.80 -11.05
N PRO A 258 -2.58 20.66 -9.81
CA PRO A 258 -1.75 20.76 -8.62
C PRO A 258 -0.63 19.72 -8.60
N SER A 259 0.53 20.12 -8.09
CA SER A 259 1.69 19.24 -7.91
C SER A 259 1.49 18.20 -6.81
N VAL A 260 0.60 18.49 -5.86
CA VAL A 260 0.25 17.64 -4.73
C VAL A 260 -0.98 16.80 -5.07
N ASP A 261 -0.92 15.51 -4.78
CA ASP A 261 -2.09 14.63 -4.80
C ASP A 261 -2.81 14.65 -3.44
N PHE A 262 -3.87 15.46 -3.35
CA PHE A 262 -4.63 15.66 -2.11
C PHE A 262 -5.31 14.39 -1.56
N ASN A 263 -5.43 13.32 -2.35
CA ASN A 263 -5.97 12.05 -1.88
C ASN A 263 -4.92 11.14 -1.21
N LYS A 264 -3.63 11.48 -1.34
CA LYS A 264 -2.50 10.68 -0.84
C LYS A 264 -1.61 11.44 0.14
N LEU A 265 -2.13 12.52 0.72
CA LEU A 265 -1.41 13.27 1.74
C LEU A 265 -1.35 12.45 3.03
N GLU A 266 -0.15 12.32 3.58
CA GLU A 266 0.11 11.63 4.85
C GLU A 266 0.87 12.59 5.79
N GLU A 267 2.09 12.97 5.40
CA GLU A 267 2.95 13.84 6.20
C GLU A 267 3.01 15.28 5.64
N LEU A 268 2.95 16.26 6.55
CA LEU A 268 2.89 17.67 6.23
C LEU A 268 3.90 18.49 7.04
N PHE A 269 4.28 19.64 6.49
CA PHE A 269 4.97 20.69 7.24
C PHE A 269 4.14 21.95 7.30
N VAL A 270 4.04 22.52 8.51
CA VAL A 270 3.63 23.91 8.69
C VAL A 270 4.86 24.80 8.64
N VAL A 271 4.84 25.80 7.76
CA VAL A 271 5.92 26.75 7.57
C VAL A 271 5.82 27.85 8.62
N VAL A 272 6.91 28.06 9.34
CA VAL A 272 7.04 29.05 10.41
C VAL A 272 8.13 30.06 10.02
N PRO A 273 7.80 31.33 9.83
CA PRO A 273 8.80 32.38 9.59
C PRO A 273 9.84 32.45 10.72
N LYS A 274 11.12 32.62 10.37
CA LYS A 274 12.21 32.75 11.35
C LYS A 274 12.18 34.10 12.09
N ASP A 275 11.83 35.14 11.36
CA ASP A 275 11.59 36.47 11.91
C ASP A 275 10.11 36.49 12.33
N GLY A 276 9.83 36.73 13.61
CA GLY A 276 8.50 36.61 14.22
C GLY A 276 7.41 37.57 13.68
N GLU A 277 7.55 38.11 12.48
CA GLU A 277 6.75 39.17 11.88
C GLU A 277 6.17 38.82 10.50
N ALA A 278 5.74 37.58 10.26
CA ALA A 278 4.53 37.47 9.45
C ALA A 278 3.39 37.93 10.36
N THR A 279 2.82 39.11 10.07
CA THR A 279 1.65 39.66 10.76
C THR A 279 0.44 38.75 10.54
N TYR A 280 0.40 37.65 11.28
CA TYR A 280 -0.75 36.77 11.43
C TYR A 280 -1.77 37.34 12.44
N SER A 281 -1.62 38.61 12.83
CA SER A 281 -2.54 39.36 13.69
C SER A 281 -3.78 39.77 12.90
N GLY A 282 -4.67 38.80 12.68
CA GLY A 282 -6.06 39.04 12.34
C GLY A 282 -6.93 38.74 13.55
N ASP A 283 -6.86 39.58 14.58
CA ASP A 283 -7.96 39.73 15.52
C ASP A 283 -9.07 40.48 14.79
N GLU A 284 -10.06 39.75 14.27
CA GLU A 284 -11.35 40.35 13.94
C GLU A 284 -12.09 40.55 15.26
N LYS A 285 -12.30 41.83 15.62
CA LYS A 285 -13.37 42.25 16.52
C LYS A 285 -14.72 42.09 15.84
#